data_AF-A0A422QIG9-F1
#
_entry.id   AF-A0A422QIG9-F1
#
_cell.length_a   1.000
_cell.length_b   1.000
_cell.length_c   1.000
_cell.angle_alpha   90.00
_cell.angle_beta   90.00
_cell.angle_gamma   90.00
#
_symmetry.space_group_name_H-M   'P 1'
#
loop_
_entity.id
_entity.type
_entity.pdbx_description
1 polymer ?
#
loop_
_entity_poly.entity_id
_entity_poly.type
_entity_poly.pdbx_seq_one_letter_code
_entity_poly.pdbx_strand_id
1 'polypeptide(L)'
;MTSTLSLPRAIKALAFGLCGLHASLALAAAPQNPWAAMARADADFINDWIERQSISAVHPPNGDFHAKLATARRTFDAESTRVDSYAGYRHALGHFVGSLQDLHLVLRHTLTPSTYQWPGFMAAYRGGRYLVATQGSDLAGQEITQCDGQPMDALVGRVATYEQLIAGVESTKARAAPLVFRDGGSPFVPRPRSCRIGGRNVALDWQTVAASRFAADMRSAIAFTDRVTGVTPFGADGSWVRMGIFHMQTQAEGKAFKQLMADAPALRDKSVIVLDVRGNGGGSYEWFMGFLRALYGKEYADYHARSRLGISHVYRTTPEIMAYFAADEAAETGDLIPPADGTPFDKGYVKYRQAVEAGKTVFVTPPNARGIPQPAKEPVNPVKARVLLLTDYNCASACMVFVDELKRFPGVEQVGVETSVDSRTGTGFGAPLPSNNGVIEVPVVTRDGRERGDNIPHRPTRVFSGNIFDTAAVKAWISEEILGGKAEAGPDRTGPHPSSAAGK
;
A
#
# COMPACT_ATOMS: atom_id res chain seq x y z
N MET A 1 98.28 9.39 -47.91
CA MET A 1 97.22 8.71 -48.67
C MET A 1 95.94 8.79 -47.84
N THR A 2 94.94 9.54 -48.33
CA THR A 2 93.47 9.45 -48.11
C THR A 2 92.93 9.22 -46.68
N SER A 3 92.36 10.26 -46.04
CA SER A 3 90.91 10.59 -45.95
C SER A 3 90.18 9.85 -44.80
N THR A 4 89.82 10.48 -43.66
CA THR A 4 88.73 11.44 -43.29
C THR A 4 87.56 10.78 -42.53
N LEU A 5 87.00 11.57 -41.58
CA LEU A 5 85.72 11.45 -40.84
C LEU A 5 85.66 10.48 -39.65
N SER A 6 84.89 10.66 -38.57
CA SER A 6 84.26 11.79 -37.85
C SER A 6 83.67 11.20 -36.54
N LEU A 7 83.67 11.98 -35.43
CA LEU A 7 83.09 11.76 -34.08
C LEU A 7 81.56 11.43 -34.08
N PRO A 8 80.83 11.15 -32.94
CA PRO A 8 81.21 11.23 -31.49
C PRO A 8 80.60 10.20 -30.47
N ARG A 9 81.11 10.26 -29.22
CA ARG A 9 80.46 10.14 -27.86
C ARG A 9 79.63 8.87 -27.52
N ALA A 10 79.67 8.28 -26.32
CA ALA A 10 79.64 8.91 -24.99
C ALA A 10 80.13 7.96 -23.87
N ILE A 11 80.66 8.57 -22.82
CA ILE A 11 81.09 8.02 -21.53
C ILE A 11 79.89 7.97 -20.58
N LYS A 12 79.76 6.89 -19.77
CA LYS A 12 79.43 6.85 -18.31
C LYS A 12 78.97 5.43 -17.94
N ALA A 13 79.81 4.65 -17.26
CA ALA A 13 79.97 4.58 -15.80
C ALA A 13 78.86 3.75 -15.11
N LEU A 14 79.23 2.52 -14.76
CA LEU A 14 78.52 1.60 -13.86
C LEU A 14 78.34 2.23 -12.48
N ALA A 15 77.12 2.20 -11.94
CA ALA A 15 76.87 2.32 -10.51
C ALA A 15 75.80 1.29 -10.11
N PHE A 16 76.23 0.33 -9.28
CA PHE A 16 75.36 -0.57 -8.53
C PHE A 16 74.53 0.23 -7.52
N GLY A 17 73.22 0.08 -7.56
CA GLY A 17 72.30 0.58 -6.55
C GLY A 17 71.16 -0.42 -6.36
N LEU A 18 71.26 -1.20 -5.28
CA LEU A 18 70.23 -2.12 -4.78
C LEU A 18 68.90 -1.38 -4.61
N CYS A 19 67.92 -1.64 -5.46
CA CYS A 19 66.54 -1.19 -5.25
C CYS A 19 65.73 -2.38 -4.71
N GLY A 20 65.42 -2.34 -3.41
CA GLY A 20 64.57 -3.32 -2.77
C GLY A 20 63.14 -3.22 -3.32
N LEU A 21 62.74 -4.22 -4.11
CA LEU A 21 61.34 -4.45 -4.45
C LEU A 21 60.56 -4.78 -3.17
N HIS A 22 59.91 -3.76 -2.59
CA HIS A 22 58.77 -3.99 -1.72
C HIS A 22 57.61 -4.36 -2.65
N ALA A 23 57.40 -5.65 -2.85
CA ALA A 23 56.14 -6.15 -3.37
C ALA A 23 55.06 -5.81 -2.35
N SER A 24 54.35 -4.70 -2.57
CA SER A 24 53.07 -4.44 -1.91
C SER A 24 52.13 -5.57 -2.32
N LEU A 25 52.03 -6.60 -1.49
CA LEU A 25 50.90 -7.52 -1.51
C LEU A 25 49.67 -6.65 -1.31
N ALA A 26 48.99 -6.30 -2.40
CA ALA A 26 47.61 -5.86 -2.33
C ALA A 26 46.87 -6.98 -1.62
N LEU A 27 46.48 -6.78 -0.35
CA LEU A 27 45.52 -7.65 0.30
C LEU A 27 44.30 -7.65 -0.62
N ALA A 28 44.06 -8.76 -1.31
CA ALA A 28 42.80 -8.98 -1.99
C ALA A 28 41.72 -8.79 -0.92
N ALA A 29 40.90 -7.75 -1.08
CA ALA A 29 39.75 -7.53 -0.21
C ALA A 29 38.96 -8.85 -0.17
N ALA A 30 38.58 -9.29 1.04
CA ALA A 30 37.78 -10.49 1.20
C ALA A 30 36.61 -10.46 0.20
N PRO A 31 36.28 -11.58 -0.47
CA PRO A 31 35.23 -11.58 -1.47
C PRO A 31 33.96 -11.03 -0.84
N GLN A 32 33.47 -9.91 -1.39
CA GLN A 32 32.24 -9.30 -0.90
C GLN A 32 31.12 -10.33 -1.01
N ASN A 33 30.30 -10.47 0.03
CA ASN A 33 29.13 -11.32 -0.03
C ASN A 33 28.31 -10.93 -1.29
N PRO A 34 27.99 -11.86 -2.21
CA PRO A 34 27.26 -11.53 -3.42
C PRO A 34 25.94 -10.81 -3.19
N TRP A 35 25.23 -11.08 -2.08
CA TRP A 35 24.02 -10.35 -1.72
C TRP A 35 24.30 -8.89 -1.37
N ALA A 36 25.40 -8.59 -0.68
CA ALA A 36 25.79 -7.21 -0.37
C ALA A 36 26.21 -6.45 -1.64
N ALA A 37 26.97 -7.08 -2.54
CA ALA A 37 27.36 -6.48 -3.81
C ALA A 37 26.13 -6.16 -4.69
N MET A 38 25.20 -7.11 -4.78
CA MET A 38 23.93 -6.93 -5.51
C MET A 38 23.05 -5.85 -4.87
N ALA A 39 22.92 -5.83 -3.54
CA ALA A 39 22.17 -4.79 -2.83
C ALA A 39 22.70 -3.40 -3.18
N ARG A 40 24.02 -3.21 -3.23
CA ARG A 40 24.64 -1.92 -3.56
C ARG A 40 24.34 -1.49 -4.99
N ALA A 41 24.49 -2.39 -5.96
CA ALA A 41 24.18 -2.09 -7.36
C ALA A 41 22.70 -1.70 -7.56
N ASP A 42 21.78 -2.41 -6.90
CA ASP A 42 20.37 -2.08 -6.96
C ASP A 42 20.05 -0.78 -6.21
N ALA A 43 20.70 -0.50 -5.07
CA ALA A 43 20.54 0.77 -4.35
C ALA A 43 21.05 1.97 -5.16
N ASP A 44 22.16 1.82 -5.90
CA ASP A 44 22.66 2.84 -6.82
C ASP A 44 21.62 3.14 -7.90
N PHE A 45 21.07 2.09 -8.52
CA PHE A 45 20.01 2.25 -9.51
C PHE A 45 18.73 2.86 -8.93
N ILE A 46 18.30 2.42 -7.74
CA ILE A 46 17.12 2.96 -7.05
C ILE A 46 17.30 4.46 -6.80
N ASN A 47 18.46 4.88 -6.27
CA ASN A 47 18.75 6.29 -6.00
C ASN A 47 18.64 7.13 -7.28
N ASP A 48 19.31 6.69 -8.35
CA ASP A 48 19.32 7.35 -9.65
C ASP A 48 17.93 7.37 -10.32
N TRP A 49 17.17 6.28 -10.23
CA TRP A 49 15.80 6.21 -10.73
C TRP A 49 14.87 7.18 -9.98
N ILE A 50 14.98 7.24 -8.66
CA ILE A 50 14.26 8.21 -7.84
C ILE A 50 14.57 9.65 -8.26
N GLU A 51 15.84 10.00 -8.45
CA GLU A 51 16.23 11.36 -8.84
C GLU A 51 15.73 11.73 -10.24
N ARG A 52 15.76 10.80 -11.20
CA ARG A 52 15.33 11.08 -12.57
C ARG A 52 13.81 11.16 -12.72
N GLN A 53 13.09 10.22 -12.11
CA GLN A 53 11.70 9.94 -12.45
C GLN A 53 10.70 10.34 -11.37
N SER A 54 11.11 10.48 -10.10
CA SER A 54 10.16 10.88 -9.06
C SER A 54 9.76 12.34 -9.22
N ILE A 55 8.47 12.64 -9.04
CA ILE A 55 8.00 14.02 -8.94
C ILE A 55 8.62 14.74 -7.75
N SER A 56 8.90 14.03 -6.65
CA SER A 56 9.48 14.60 -5.43
C SER A 56 10.91 15.12 -5.62
N ALA A 57 11.61 14.68 -6.68
CA ALA A 57 12.93 15.18 -7.02
C ALA A 57 12.91 16.59 -7.65
N VAL A 58 11.74 17.05 -8.13
CA VAL A 58 11.63 18.35 -8.81
C VAL A 58 10.50 19.23 -8.28
N HIS A 59 9.58 18.69 -7.47
CA HIS A 59 8.43 19.41 -6.95
C HIS A 59 8.04 18.95 -5.53
N PRO A 60 7.87 19.90 -4.57
CA PRO A 60 8.16 21.32 -4.69
C PRO A 60 9.69 21.57 -4.80
N PRO A 61 10.14 22.61 -5.52
CA PRO A 61 11.55 22.82 -5.86
C PRO A 61 12.49 23.09 -4.66
N ASN A 62 11.94 23.50 -3.51
CA ASN A 62 12.71 23.79 -2.29
C ASN A 62 12.41 22.77 -1.15
N GLY A 63 11.99 21.56 -1.49
CA GLY A 63 11.72 20.52 -0.50
C GLY A 63 13.00 19.87 0.04
N ASP A 64 12.93 19.30 1.25
CA ASP A 64 14.03 18.53 1.88
C ASP A 64 14.28 17.16 1.22
N PHE A 65 13.73 16.91 0.02
CA PHE A 65 13.71 15.59 -0.59
C PHE A 65 15.11 15.01 -0.81
N HIS A 66 16.02 15.78 -1.43
CA HIS A 66 17.40 15.32 -1.66
C HIS A 66 18.16 15.04 -0.36
N ALA A 67 17.92 15.84 0.69
CA ALA A 67 18.52 15.61 2.01
C ALA A 67 17.98 14.31 2.65
N LYS A 68 16.68 14.03 2.50
CA LYS A 68 16.06 12.77 2.94
C LYS A 68 16.59 11.58 2.15
N LEU A 69 16.69 11.67 0.82
CA LEU A 69 17.23 10.63 -0.03
C LEU A 69 18.70 10.32 0.32
N ALA A 70 19.53 11.34 0.49
CA ALA A 70 20.91 11.16 0.92
C ALA A 70 21.03 10.52 2.31
N THR A 71 20.11 10.84 3.23
CA THR A 71 20.08 10.23 4.57
C THR A 71 19.66 8.76 4.52
N ALA A 72 18.62 8.46 3.74
CA ALA A 72 18.17 7.10 3.48
C ALA A 72 19.30 6.25 2.84
N ARG A 73 20.03 6.83 1.88
CA ARG A 73 21.16 6.18 1.23
C ARG A 73 22.30 5.87 2.20
N ARG A 74 22.68 6.81 3.07
CA ARG A 74 23.71 6.55 4.11
C ARG A 74 23.28 5.46 5.08
N THR A 75 22.00 5.39 5.43
CA THR A 75 21.46 4.33 6.29
C THR A 75 21.61 2.97 5.62
N PHE A 76 21.24 2.88 4.34
CA PHE A 76 21.47 1.70 3.53
C PHE A 76 22.95 1.30 3.46
N ASP A 77 23.85 2.25 3.19
CA ASP A 77 25.28 1.95 3.03
C ASP A 77 25.85 1.30 4.30
N ALA A 78 25.45 1.80 5.48
CA ALA A 78 25.83 1.21 6.77
C ALA A 78 25.26 -0.21 6.95
N GLU A 79 23.97 -0.41 6.65
CA GLU A 79 23.31 -1.72 6.75
C GLU A 79 23.83 -2.74 5.73
N SER A 80 24.24 -2.29 4.54
CA SER A 80 24.73 -3.14 3.45
C SER A 80 25.93 -4.01 3.85
N THR A 81 26.70 -3.58 4.87
CA THR A 81 27.84 -4.32 5.42
C THR A 81 27.44 -5.62 6.14
N ARG A 82 26.17 -5.72 6.56
CA ARG A 82 25.61 -6.88 7.25
C ARG A 82 24.74 -7.74 6.33
N VAL A 83 24.58 -7.36 5.06
CA VAL A 83 23.77 -8.13 4.12
C VAL A 83 24.51 -9.41 3.74
N ASP A 84 23.99 -10.54 4.20
CA ASP A 84 24.58 -11.87 4.00
C ASP A 84 23.65 -12.88 3.33
N SER A 85 22.40 -12.49 3.12
CA SER A 85 21.29 -13.35 2.70
C SER A 85 20.31 -12.56 1.83
N TYR A 86 19.43 -13.28 1.12
CA TYR A 86 18.34 -12.66 0.36
C TYR A 86 17.41 -11.83 1.26
N ALA A 87 17.11 -12.32 2.48
CA ALA A 87 16.29 -11.57 3.43
C ALA A 87 16.99 -10.32 3.97
N GLY A 88 18.32 -10.36 4.14
CA GLY A 88 19.13 -9.17 4.40
C GLY A 88 19.09 -8.17 3.25
N TYR A 89 19.30 -8.63 2.02
CA TYR A 89 19.21 -7.81 0.80
C TYR A 89 17.85 -7.10 0.71
N ARG A 90 16.76 -7.86 0.89
CA ARG A 90 15.39 -7.36 0.81
C ARG A 90 15.13 -6.29 1.87
N HIS A 91 15.46 -6.57 3.13
CA HIS A 91 15.20 -5.64 4.22
C HIS A 91 16.06 -4.39 4.15
N ALA A 92 17.35 -4.48 3.80
CA ALA A 92 18.20 -3.30 3.65
C ALA A 92 17.66 -2.34 2.56
N LEU A 93 17.29 -2.88 1.39
CA LEU A 93 16.67 -2.08 0.33
C LEU A 93 15.25 -1.58 0.71
N GLY A 94 14.48 -2.41 1.43
CA GLY A 94 13.18 -2.01 1.95
C GLY A 94 13.28 -0.84 2.94
N HIS A 95 14.27 -0.83 3.83
CA HIS A 95 14.52 0.29 4.73
C HIS A 95 15.02 1.53 3.99
N PHE A 96 15.87 1.36 2.97
CA PHE A 96 16.30 2.47 2.11
C PHE A 96 15.08 3.21 1.53
N VAL A 97 14.22 2.48 0.81
CA VAL A 97 13.05 3.05 0.13
C VAL A 97 12.02 3.53 1.15
N GLY A 98 11.74 2.72 2.17
CA GLY A 98 10.78 3.02 3.24
C GLY A 98 11.14 4.26 4.06
N SER A 99 12.42 4.64 4.16
CA SER A 99 12.87 5.84 4.89
C SER A 99 12.33 7.14 4.29
N LEU A 100 11.92 7.13 3.02
CA LEU A 100 11.31 8.29 2.37
C LEU A 100 9.84 8.49 2.78
N GLN A 101 9.24 7.49 3.45
CA GLN A 101 7.89 7.54 4.05
C GLN A 101 6.81 8.02 3.05
N ASP A 102 6.87 7.50 1.83
CA ASP A 102 5.89 7.72 0.78
C ASP A 102 5.35 6.37 0.29
N LEU A 103 4.04 6.15 0.46
CA LEU A 103 3.40 4.89 0.09
C LEU A 103 3.39 4.64 -1.42
N HIS A 104 3.56 5.67 -2.25
CA HIS A 104 3.61 5.51 -3.71
C HIS A 104 5.04 5.31 -4.24
N LEU A 105 6.03 5.35 -3.36
CA LEU A 105 7.39 4.94 -3.64
C LEU A 105 7.60 3.53 -3.09
N VAL A 106 7.57 2.53 -3.96
CA VAL A 106 7.51 1.12 -3.56
C VAL A 106 8.56 0.32 -4.29
N LEU A 107 9.36 -0.42 -3.52
CA LEU A 107 10.17 -1.50 -4.03
C LEU A 107 9.41 -2.82 -3.89
N ARG A 108 9.07 -3.43 -5.02
CA ARG A 108 8.49 -4.78 -5.09
C ARG A 108 9.57 -5.78 -5.40
N HIS A 109 9.58 -6.89 -4.69
CA HIS A 109 10.52 -7.97 -4.95
C HIS A 109 9.85 -9.11 -5.71
N THR A 110 10.54 -9.64 -6.72
CA THR A 110 10.03 -10.73 -7.56
C THR A 110 10.33 -12.10 -6.95
N LEU A 111 11.48 -12.24 -6.28
CA LEU A 111 11.84 -13.47 -5.61
C LEU A 111 11.06 -13.64 -4.30
N THR A 112 10.53 -14.84 -4.09
CA THR A 112 9.92 -15.23 -2.82
C THR A 112 10.66 -16.43 -2.26
N PRO A 113 11.00 -16.42 -0.96
CA PRO A 113 11.51 -17.61 -0.29
C PRO A 113 10.52 -18.77 -0.46
N SER A 114 11.03 -19.98 -0.70
CA SER A 114 10.19 -21.19 -0.75
C SER A 114 9.69 -21.60 0.64
N THR A 115 10.45 -21.25 1.68
CA THR A 115 10.14 -21.56 3.07
C THR A 115 10.47 -20.39 3.99
N TYR A 116 9.83 -20.41 5.17
CA TYR A 116 10.14 -19.56 6.31
C TYR A 116 10.32 -20.42 7.56
N GLN A 117 10.93 -19.85 8.60
CA GLN A 117 10.78 -20.34 9.96
C GLN A 117 9.54 -19.67 10.58
N TRP A 118 8.71 -20.44 11.27
CA TRP A 118 7.42 -20.00 11.81
C TRP A 118 7.06 -20.75 13.10
N PRO A 119 6.57 -20.09 14.17
CA PRO A 119 6.24 -20.75 15.44
C PRO A 119 4.83 -21.37 15.47
N GLY A 120 4.20 -21.53 14.31
CA GLY A 120 2.86 -22.10 14.18
C GLY A 120 1.71 -21.13 14.45
N PHE A 121 1.99 -19.84 14.66
CA PHE A 121 0.97 -18.79 14.72
C PHE A 121 1.47 -17.43 14.23
N MET A 122 0.56 -16.49 14.00
CA MET A 122 0.89 -15.07 13.76
C MET A 122 0.10 -14.14 14.66
N ALA A 123 0.47 -12.86 14.72
CA ALA A 123 -0.32 -11.84 15.40
C ALA A 123 -1.29 -11.15 14.44
N ALA A 124 -2.51 -10.89 14.90
CA ALA A 124 -3.44 -9.96 14.29
C ALA A 124 -3.64 -8.75 15.21
N TYR A 125 -3.62 -7.55 14.65
CA TYR A 125 -3.94 -6.32 15.38
C TYR A 125 -5.46 -6.08 15.38
N ARG A 126 -6.08 -6.00 16.55
CA ARG A 126 -7.53 -5.81 16.73
C ARG A 126 -7.83 -4.95 17.95
N GLY A 127 -8.50 -3.81 17.74
CA GLY A 127 -8.94 -2.93 18.83
C GLY A 127 -7.81 -2.54 19.79
N GLY A 128 -6.63 -2.18 19.26
CA GLY A 128 -5.47 -1.79 20.07
C GLY A 128 -4.62 -2.94 20.63
N ARG A 129 -4.96 -4.20 20.33
CA ARG A 129 -4.30 -5.39 20.89
C ARG A 129 -3.71 -6.28 19.81
N TYR A 130 -2.70 -7.06 20.17
CA TYR A 130 -2.12 -8.10 19.32
C TYR A 130 -2.61 -9.46 19.78
N LEU A 131 -3.41 -10.14 18.96
CA LEU A 131 -4.00 -11.43 19.30
C LEU A 131 -3.38 -12.53 18.46
N VAL A 132 -3.21 -13.72 19.03
CA VAL A 132 -2.79 -14.91 18.29
C VAL A 132 -3.86 -15.24 17.25
N ALA A 133 -3.46 -15.28 15.99
CA ALA A 133 -4.30 -15.54 14.84
C ALA A 133 -3.83 -16.83 14.14
N THR A 134 -4.33 -17.98 14.59
CA THR A 134 -4.28 -19.28 13.89
C THR A 134 -5.36 -20.17 14.50
N GLN A 135 -6.10 -20.91 13.68
CA GLN A 135 -7.16 -21.78 14.16
C GLN A 135 -6.59 -23.07 14.78
N GLY A 136 -7.27 -23.61 15.79
CA GLY A 136 -6.96 -24.92 16.38
C GLY A 136 -5.80 -24.95 17.40
N SER A 137 -5.17 -23.82 17.71
CA SER A 137 -4.25 -23.68 18.84
C SER A 137 -5.02 -23.31 20.11
N ASP A 138 -4.58 -23.81 21.27
CA ASP A 138 -5.03 -23.38 22.59
C ASP A 138 -4.74 -21.89 22.83
N LEU A 139 -3.79 -21.30 22.11
CA LEU A 139 -3.42 -19.89 22.17
C LEU A 139 -4.32 -18.98 21.33
N ALA A 140 -5.18 -19.54 20.45
CA ALA A 140 -5.97 -18.76 19.52
C ALA A 140 -6.81 -17.67 20.22
N GLY A 141 -6.71 -16.43 19.73
CA GLY A 141 -7.41 -15.27 20.29
C GLY A 141 -6.81 -14.72 21.59
N GLN A 142 -5.83 -15.39 22.20
CA GLN A 142 -5.13 -14.86 23.37
C GLN A 142 -4.24 -13.67 22.98
N GLU A 143 -4.11 -12.70 23.89
CA GLU A 143 -3.31 -11.50 23.68
C GLU A 143 -1.81 -11.78 23.85
N ILE A 144 -1.02 -11.24 22.93
CA ILE A 144 0.45 -11.22 22.93
C ILE A 144 0.87 -9.82 23.37
N THR A 145 1.47 -9.68 24.55
CA THR A 145 1.86 -8.35 25.05
C THR A 145 3.31 -8.00 24.74
N GLN A 146 4.20 -8.98 24.77
CA GLN A 146 5.64 -8.80 24.55
C GLN A 146 6.30 -10.11 24.10
N CYS A 147 7.46 -10.02 23.46
CA CYS A 147 8.37 -11.14 23.22
C CYS A 147 9.79 -10.77 23.58
N ASP A 148 10.51 -11.68 24.24
CA ASP A 148 11.88 -11.47 24.75
C ASP A 148 12.06 -10.14 25.51
N GLY A 149 11.05 -9.75 26.30
CA GLY A 149 11.03 -8.51 27.07
C GLY A 149 10.75 -7.25 26.25
N GLN A 150 10.54 -7.35 24.93
CA GLN A 150 10.17 -6.23 24.07
C GLN A 150 8.65 -6.17 23.86
N PRO A 151 7.98 -5.03 24.11
CA PRO A 151 6.57 -4.85 23.79
C PRO A 151 6.28 -5.14 22.32
N MET A 152 5.11 -5.72 22.03
CA MET A 152 4.74 -6.04 20.65
C MET A 152 4.78 -4.82 19.71
N ASP A 153 4.38 -3.64 20.18
CA ASP A 153 4.48 -2.39 19.40
C ASP A 153 5.92 -2.10 18.92
N ALA A 154 6.93 -2.37 19.74
CA ALA A 154 8.33 -2.14 19.37
C ALA A 154 8.83 -3.15 18.33
N LEU A 155 8.41 -4.41 18.45
CA LEU A 155 8.73 -5.46 17.48
C LEU A 155 8.06 -5.18 16.13
N VAL A 156 6.79 -4.80 16.17
CA VAL A 156 6.01 -4.40 14.99
C VAL A 156 6.61 -3.16 14.33
N GLY A 157 7.03 -2.16 15.11
CA GLY A 157 7.72 -0.97 14.61
C GLY A 157 9.02 -1.32 13.88
N ARG A 158 9.83 -2.22 14.44
CA ARG A 158 11.05 -2.72 13.79
C ARG A 158 10.74 -3.40 12.46
N VAL A 159 9.75 -4.29 12.43
CA VAL A 159 9.34 -4.96 11.19
C VAL A 159 8.84 -3.95 10.16
N ALA A 160 8.01 -3.00 10.57
CA ALA A 160 7.47 -1.95 9.70
C ALA A 160 8.57 -1.14 8.99
N THR A 161 9.66 -0.82 9.70
CA THR A 161 10.83 -0.13 9.14
C THR A 161 11.42 -0.87 7.93
N TYR A 162 11.50 -2.19 7.96
CA TYR A 162 12.09 -3.01 6.90
C TYR A 162 11.09 -3.46 5.83
N GLU A 163 9.80 -3.25 6.06
CA GLU A 163 8.69 -3.61 5.16
C GLU A 163 8.09 -2.40 4.43
N GLN A 164 8.80 -1.27 4.40
CA GLN A 164 8.38 -0.03 3.71
C GLN A 164 7.04 0.54 4.23
N LEU A 165 6.71 0.30 5.50
CA LEU A 165 5.44 0.75 6.07
C LEU A 165 5.57 2.13 6.73
N ILE A 166 4.47 2.89 6.69
CA ILE A 166 4.40 4.24 7.27
C ILE A 166 4.32 4.16 8.79
N ALA A 167 5.21 4.84 9.50
CA ALA A 167 5.24 4.76 10.96
C ALA A 167 4.00 5.42 11.62
N GLY A 168 3.64 4.96 12.81
CA GLY A 168 2.71 5.68 13.71
C GLY A 168 1.21 5.52 13.42
N VAL A 169 0.80 4.65 12.49
CA VAL A 169 -0.62 4.41 12.15
C VAL A 169 -1.04 2.96 12.44
N GLU A 170 -2.32 2.74 12.72
CA GLU A 170 -2.82 1.38 13.03
C GLU A 170 -2.79 0.46 11.82
N SER A 171 -3.01 0.98 10.61
CA SER A 171 -2.88 0.20 9.38
C SER A 171 -1.49 -0.44 9.24
N THR A 172 -0.44 0.24 9.69
CA THR A 172 0.91 -0.32 9.79
C THR A 172 1.00 -1.41 10.85
N LYS A 173 0.39 -1.20 12.01
CA LYS A 173 0.34 -2.25 13.06
C LYS A 173 -0.35 -3.50 12.53
N ALA A 174 -1.47 -3.36 11.82
CA ALA A 174 -2.21 -4.47 11.24
C ALA A 174 -1.41 -5.23 10.17
N ARG A 175 -0.66 -4.52 9.32
CA ARG A 175 0.16 -5.12 8.26
C ARG A 175 1.45 -5.78 8.78
N ALA A 176 2.13 -5.16 9.75
CA ALA A 176 3.40 -5.65 10.29
C ALA A 176 3.24 -6.72 11.39
N ALA A 177 2.14 -6.72 12.15
CA ALA A 177 1.89 -7.70 13.21
C ALA A 177 2.16 -9.16 12.81
N PRO A 178 1.60 -9.69 11.71
CA PRO A 178 1.82 -11.09 11.36
C PRO A 178 3.28 -11.37 10.94
N LEU A 179 4.00 -10.36 10.48
CA LEU A 179 5.36 -10.49 9.98
C LEU A 179 6.41 -10.56 11.11
N VAL A 180 6.06 -10.20 12.34
CA VAL A 180 6.91 -10.41 13.53
C VAL A 180 7.26 -11.89 13.71
N PHE A 181 6.34 -12.79 13.33
CA PHE A 181 6.51 -14.23 13.48
C PHE A 181 6.94 -14.93 12.18
N ARG A 182 7.43 -14.18 11.19
CA ARG A 182 7.93 -14.71 9.92
C ARG A 182 9.44 -14.49 9.82
N ASP A 183 10.21 -15.56 9.95
CA ASP A 183 11.67 -15.48 9.83
C ASP A 183 12.17 -16.04 8.49
N GLY A 184 12.86 -15.20 7.74
CA GLY A 184 13.52 -15.55 6.48
C GLY A 184 15.05 -15.53 6.58
N GLY A 185 15.61 -15.42 7.78
CA GLY A 185 17.05 -15.32 8.00
C GLY A 185 17.62 -13.91 7.80
N SER A 186 16.83 -12.87 8.08
CA SER A 186 17.34 -11.49 7.99
C SER A 186 18.17 -11.13 9.22
N PRO A 187 19.34 -10.47 9.06
CA PRO A 187 20.13 -9.98 10.18
C PRO A 187 19.49 -8.78 10.90
N PHE A 188 18.43 -8.18 10.34
CA PHE A 188 17.84 -6.93 10.83
C PHE A 188 16.58 -7.13 11.68
N VAL A 189 15.87 -8.24 11.45
CA VAL A 189 14.63 -8.61 12.13
C VAL A 189 14.85 -9.97 12.81
N PRO A 190 15.41 -9.99 14.04
CA PRO A 190 15.65 -11.23 14.75
C PRO A 190 14.34 -11.88 15.19
N ARG A 191 14.26 -13.20 15.09
CA ARG A 191 13.11 -13.97 15.55
C ARG A 191 13.05 -14.01 17.09
N PRO A 192 11.88 -13.79 17.72
CA PRO A 192 11.74 -13.93 19.16
C PRO A 192 11.89 -15.39 19.62
N ARG A 193 12.37 -15.61 20.85
CA ARG A 193 12.51 -16.94 21.47
C ARG A 193 11.32 -17.29 22.36
N SER A 194 10.72 -16.30 23.00
CA SER A 194 9.59 -16.48 23.91
C SER A 194 8.67 -15.27 23.88
N CYS A 195 7.38 -15.48 24.12
CA CYS A 195 6.38 -14.42 24.20
C CYS A 195 5.49 -14.57 25.43
N ARG A 196 4.99 -13.43 25.94
CA ARG A 196 3.94 -13.39 26.95
C ARG A 196 2.58 -13.44 26.26
N ILE A 197 1.92 -14.59 26.30
CA ILE A 197 0.64 -14.89 25.64
C ILE A 197 -0.40 -15.29 26.69
N GLY A 198 -1.54 -14.58 26.73
CA GLY A 198 -2.57 -14.81 27.74
C GLY A 198 -2.04 -14.71 29.18
N GLY A 199 -1.04 -13.85 29.40
CA GLY A 199 -0.37 -13.68 30.68
C GLY A 199 0.70 -14.73 31.03
N ARG A 200 0.91 -15.76 30.20
CA ARG A 200 1.89 -16.83 30.43
C ARG A 200 3.12 -16.63 29.53
N ASN A 201 4.30 -17.06 30.00
CA ASN A 201 5.48 -17.11 29.15
C ASN A 201 5.45 -18.38 28.29
N VAL A 202 5.44 -18.22 26.97
CA VAL A 202 5.38 -19.30 25.99
C VAL A 202 6.69 -19.31 25.20
N ALA A 203 7.44 -20.40 25.28
CA ALA A 203 8.60 -20.61 24.43
C ALA A 203 8.13 -20.87 22.98
N LEU A 204 8.81 -20.26 22.00
CA LEU A 204 8.46 -20.39 20.60
C LEU A 204 9.26 -21.52 19.95
N ASP A 205 8.55 -22.53 19.44
CA ASP A 205 9.14 -23.59 18.66
C ASP A 205 9.10 -23.25 17.16
N TRP A 206 10.23 -22.79 16.63
CA TRP A 206 10.34 -22.35 15.24
C TRP A 206 10.56 -23.54 14.32
N GLN A 207 9.60 -23.77 13.42
CA GLN A 207 9.62 -24.86 12.47
C GLN A 207 9.58 -24.33 11.04
N THR A 208 10.14 -25.10 10.11
CA THR A 208 10.07 -24.77 8.69
C THR A 208 8.63 -24.87 8.19
N VAL A 209 8.16 -23.83 7.51
CA VAL A 209 6.86 -23.80 6.83
C VAL A 209 7.04 -23.42 5.36
N ALA A 210 6.22 -24.00 4.49
CA ALA A 210 6.13 -23.54 3.11
C ALA A 210 5.63 -22.08 3.07
N ALA A 211 6.26 -21.24 2.25
CA ALA A 211 5.87 -19.84 2.12
C ALA A 211 4.43 -19.67 1.63
N SER A 212 3.94 -20.58 0.78
CA SER A 212 2.56 -20.62 0.31
C SER A 212 1.55 -20.86 1.43
N ARG A 213 1.88 -21.73 2.40
CA ARG A 213 1.06 -21.96 3.59
C ARG A 213 1.03 -20.73 4.47
N PHE A 214 2.18 -20.14 4.77
CA PHE A 214 2.24 -18.88 5.54
C PHE A 214 1.39 -17.78 4.89
N ALA A 215 1.50 -17.61 3.57
CA ALA A 215 0.73 -16.61 2.82
C ALA A 215 -0.78 -16.91 2.80
N ALA A 216 -1.20 -18.17 2.81
CA ALA A 216 -2.61 -18.54 2.94
C ALA A 216 -3.15 -18.16 4.34
N ASP A 217 -2.41 -18.52 5.40
CA ASP A 217 -2.81 -18.21 6.77
C ASP A 217 -2.86 -16.69 6.99
N MET A 218 -1.88 -15.94 6.48
CA MET A 218 -1.84 -14.47 6.55
C MET A 218 -3.05 -13.84 5.86
N ARG A 219 -3.37 -14.27 4.63
CA ARG A 219 -4.55 -13.78 3.90
C ARG A 219 -5.84 -14.05 4.67
N SER A 220 -5.98 -15.22 5.27
CA SER A 220 -7.17 -15.57 6.06
C SER A 220 -7.31 -14.74 7.35
N ALA A 221 -6.19 -14.30 7.93
CA ALA A 221 -6.16 -13.66 9.23
C ALA A 221 -6.32 -12.13 9.17
N ILE A 222 -5.82 -11.49 8.11
CA ILE A 222 -5.59 -10.03 8.10
C ILE A 222 -5.91 -9.31 6.78
N ALA A 223 -6.58 -9.95 5.81
CA ALA A 223 -6.82 -9.30 4.53
C ALA A 223 -8.23 -9.56 3.95
N PHE A 224 -8.86 -8.48 3.52
CA PHE A 224 -9.95 -8.52 2.55
C PHE A 224 -9.34 -8.29 1.17
N THR A 225 -9.32 -9.30 0.30
CA THR A 225 -8.64 -9.22 -1.00
C THR A 225 -9.56 -9.43 -2.18
N ASP A 226 -10.88 -9.59 -1.96
CA ASP A 226 -11.80 -9.65 -3.08
C ASP A 226 -11.88 -8.28 -3.77
N ARG A 227 -11.95 -8.31 -5.10
CA ARG A 227 -12.15 -7.13 -5.95
C ARG A 227 -13.62 -7.04 -6.39
N VAL A 228 -14.53 -7.63 -5.61
CA VAL A 228 -15.93 -7.77 -5.98
C VAL A 228 -16.62 -6.40 -5.95
N THR A 229 -17.53 -6.19 -6.90
CA THR A 229 -18.46 -5.07 -6.90
C THR A 229 -19.88 -5.60 -7.04
N GLY A 230 -20.81 -5.13 -6.22
CA GLY A 230 -22.20 -5.56 -6.29
C GLY A 230 -23.04 -5.18 -5.08
N VAL A 231 -24.33 -5.53 -5.13
CA VAL A 231 -25.30 -5.25 -4.07
C VAL A 231 -25.87 -6.56 -3.54
N THR A 232 -25.95 -6.70 -2.22
CA THR A 232 -26.65 -7.80 -1.54
C THR A 232 -27.60 -7.26 -0.47
N PRO A 233 -28.70 -7.96 -0.13
CA PRO A 233 -29.58 -7.55 0.96
C PRO A 233 -28.87 -7.47 2.32
N PHE A 234 -29.33 -6.57 3.18
CA PHE A 234 -28.87 -6.41 4.56
C PHE A 234 -30.02 -6.09 5.51
N GLY A 235 -30.26 -6.93 6.51
CA GLY A 235 -31.44 -6.79 7.38
C GLY A 235 -32.76 -6.93 6.61
N ALA A 236 -33.85 -6.39 7.16
CA ALA A 236 -35.18 -6.49 6.57
C ALA A 236 -35.37 -5.61 5.33
N ASP A 237 -34.79 -4.40 5.31
CA ASP A 237 -34.90 -3.44 4.20
C ASP A 237 -33.63 -2.61 4.00
N GLY A 238 -32.46 -3.21 4.18
CA GLY A 238 -31.17 -2.57 3.93
C GLY A 238 -30.44 -3.17 2.74
N SER A 239 -29.41 -2.46 2.29
CA SER A 239 -28.53 -2.89 1.21
C SER A 239 -27.07 -2.85 1.64
N TRP A 240 -26.35 -3.93 1.35
CA TRP A 240 -24.90 -4.02 1.46
C TRP A 240 -24.29 -3.84 0.06
N VAL A 241 -23.65 -2.69 -0.16
CA VAL A 241 -23.04 -2.29 -1.42
C VAL A 241 -21.54 -2.51 -1.32
N ARG A 242 -21.06 -3.57 -1.96
CA ARG A 242 -19.64 -3.91 -2.02
C ARG A 242 -18.97 -3.13 -3.16
N MET A 243 -17.90 -2.39 -2.84
CA MET A 243 -17.04 -1.68 -3.81
C MET A 243 -15.57 -2.00 -3.51
N GLY A 244 -15.13 -3.18 -3.92
CA GLY A 244 -13.79 -3.69 -3.60
C GLY A 244 -12.63 -3.07 -4.37
N ILE A 245 -12.91 -2.23 -5.36
CA ILE A 245 -11.89 -1.69 -6.24
C ILE A 245 -12.39 -0.43 -6.95
N PHE A 246 -11.50 0.52 -7.25
CA PHE A 246 -11.76 1.67 -8.14
C PHE A 246 -10.79 1.72 -9.35
N HIS A 247 -10.00 0.68 -9.57
CA HIS A 247 -9.16 0.48 -10.74
C HIS A 247 -9.49 -0.87 -11.40
N MET A 248 -10.46 -0.85 -12.30
CA MET A 248 -10.92 -2.05 -13.01
C MET A 248 -9.83 -2.50 -13.98
N GLN A 249 -9.49 -3.79 -13.94
CA GLN A 249 -8.47 -4.40 -14.78
C GLN A 249 -9.07 -5.38 -15.80
N THR A 250 -10.34 -5.76 -15.61
CA THR A 250 -11.05 -6.67 -16.53
C THR A 250 -12.38 -6.07 -16.97
N GLN A 251 -12.83 -6.44 -18.17
CA GLN A 251 -14.15 -6.05 -18.69
C GLN A 251 -15.28 -6.45 -17.73
N ALA A 252 -15.15 -7.58 -17.03
CA ALA A 252 -16.12 -8.03 -16.04
C ALA A 252 -16.19 -7.10 -14.82
N GLU A 253 -15.05 -6.63 -14.32
CA GLU A 253 -14.99 -5.64 -13.23
C GLU A 253 -15.63 -4.31 -13.67
N GLY A 254 -15.27 -3.81 -14.86
CA GLY A 254 -15.86 -2.59 -15.43
C GLY A 254 -17.38 -2.69 -15.60
N LYS A 255 -17.86 -3.81 -16.16
CA LYS A 255 -19.28 -4.08 -16.34
C LYS A 255 -20.03 -4.15 -15.01
N ALA A 256 -19.47 -4.84 -14.01
CA ALA A 256 -20.07 -4.96 -12.68
C ALA A 256 -20.21 -3.59 -12.01
N PHE A 257 -19.21 -2.71 -12.14
CA PHE A 257 -19.30 -1.37 -11.57
C PHE A 257 -20.30 -0.48 -12.33
N LYS A 258 -20.36 -0.57 -13.65
CA LYS A 258 -21.39 0.11 -14.44
C LYS A 258 -22.79 -0.35 -14.09
N GLN A 259 -22.99 -1.64 -13.84
CA GLN A 259 -24.25 -2.18 -13.35
C GLN A 259 -24.60 -1.63 -11.96
N LEU A 260 -23.63 -1.58 -11.03
CA LEU A 260 -23.83 -0.96 -9.72
C LEU A 260 -24.28 0.52 -9.85
N MET A 261 -23.70 1.29 -10.77
CA MET A 261 -24.14 2.66 -11.03
C MET A 261 -25.57 2.71 -11.57
N ALA A 262 -25.94 1.81 -12.49
CA ALA A 262 -27.30 1.76 -13.04
C ALA A 262 -28.35 1.42 -11.95
N ASP A 263 -28.00 0.55 -11.01
CA ASP A 263 -28.91 0.09 -9.95
C ASP A 263 -28.96 1.04 -8.74
N ALA A 264 -27.97 1.93 -8.59
CA ALA A 264 -27.84 2.83 -7.44
C ALA A 264 -29.10 3.66 -7.11
N PRO A 265 -29.88 4.19 -8.09
CA PRO A 265 -31.12 4.91 -7.78
C PRO A 265 -32.14 4.09 -6.98
N ALA A 266 -32.21 2.78 -7.18
CA ALA A 266 -33.15 1.89 -6.49
C ALA A 266 -32.81 1.68 -5.00
N LEU A 267 -31.63 2.12 -4.56
CA LEU A 267 -31.18 2.01 -3.17
C LEU A 267 -31.68 3.17 -2.30
N ARG A 268 -32.13 4.27 -2.90
CA ARG A 268 -32.41 5.56 -2.21
C ARG A 268 -33.42 5.45 -1.08
N ASP A 269 -34.45 4.62 -1.25
CA ASP A 269 -35.57 4.48 -0.33
C ASP A 269 -35.38 3.36 0.71
N LYS A 270 -34.22 2.68 0.71
CA LYS A 270 -33.89 1.67 1.71
C LYS A 270 -33.80 2.28 3.11
N SER A 271 -34.01 1.45 4.14
CA SER A 271 -33.78 1.88 5.53
C SER A 271 -32.30 2.20 5.80
N VAL A 272 -31.37 1.43 5.23
CA VAL A 272 -29.93 1.58 5.40
C VAL A 272 -29.16 1.14 4.15
N ILE A 273 -28.08 1.86 3.84
CA ILE A 273 -27.09 1.47 2.84
C ILE A 273 -25.73 1.36 3.55
N VAL A 274 -25.11 0.18 3.51
CA VAL A 274 -23.72 -0.02 3.91
C VAL A 274 -22.85 0.01 2.67
N LEU A 275 -22.03 1.04 2.52
CA LEU A 275 -21.00 1.16 1.49
C LEU A 275 -19.73 0.45 2.00
N ASP A 276 -19.53 -0.80 1.61
CA ASP A 276 -18.41 -1.65 2.03
C ASP A 276 -17.22 -1.51 1.08
N VAL A 277 -16.25 -0.70 1.50
CA VAL A 277 -14.99 -0.44 0.79
C VAL A 277 -13.79 -1.14 1.44
N ARG A 278 -14.02 -2.13 2.32
CA ARG A 278 -12.93 -2.92 2.90
C ARG A 278 -12.09 -3.57 1.79
N GLY A 279 -10.76 -3.58 1.91
CA GLY A 279 -9.87 -4.11 0.88
C GLY A 279 -9.66 -3.23 -0.36
N ASN A 280 -10.36 -2.10 -0.51
CA ASN A 280 -10.27 -1.27 -1.72
C ASN A 280 -9.00 -0.41 -1.73
N GLY A 281 -7.99 -0.86 -2.48
CA GLY A 281 -6.71 -0.15 -2.62
C GLY A 281 -6.75 1.16 -3.43
N GLY A 282 -7.91 1.56 -3.96
CA GLY A 282 -8.08 2.78 -4.73
C GLY A 282 -8.17 2.56 -6.24
N GLY A 283 -7.70 3.54 -7.01
CA GLY A 283 -7.84 3.62 -8.46
C GLY A 283 -8.19 5.02 -8.96
N SER A 284 -9.14 5.10 -9.89
CA SER A 284 -9.54 6.36 -10.53
C SER A 284 -10.70 7.03 -9.81
N TYR A 285 -10.74 8.36 -9.80
CA TYR A 285 -11.79 9.12 -9.11
C TYR A 285 -13.15 9.03 -9.82
N GLU A 286 -13.08 8.87 -11.12
CA GLU A 286 -14.16 8.62 -12.06
C GLU A 286 -15.15 7.59 -11.56
N TRP A 287 -14.67 6.41 -11.19
CA TRP A 287 -15.55 5.30 -10.80
C TRP A 287 -16.41 5.64 -9.59
N PHE A 288 -15.80 6.12 -8.49
CA PHE A 288 -16.58 6.46 -7.31
C PHE A 288 -17.44 7.71 -7.53
N MET A 289 -17.00 8.68 -8.34
CA MET A 289 -17.81 9.85 -8.69
C MET A 289 -19.03 9.48 -9.54
N GLY A 290 -18.88 8.52 -10.44
CA GLY A 290 -19.98 7.94 -11.21
C GLY A 290 -21.02 7.32 -10.28
N PHE A 291 -20.58 6.53 -9.29
CA PHE A 291 -21.47 5.97 -8.28
C PHE A 291 -22.17 7.05 -7.44
N LEU A 292 -21.43 8.05 -6.92
CA LEU A 292 -22.03 9.13 -6.11
C LEU A 292 -23.09 9.89 -6.90
N ARG A 293 -22.84 10.22 -8.17
CA ARG A 293 -23.81 10.91 -9.04
C ARG A 293 -25.01 10.02 -9.37
N ALA A 294 -24.83 8.71 -9.50
CA ALA A 294 -25.94 7.79 -9.71
C ALA A 294 -26.82 7.66 -8.46
N LEU A 295 -26.21 7.47 -7.28
CA LEU A 295 -26.93 7.31 -6.02
C LEU A 295 -27.61 8.60 -5.56
N TYR A 296 -26.87 9.71 -5.51
CA TYR A 296 -27.37 10.99 -4.97
C TYR A 296 -27.91 11.95 -6.05
N GLY A 297 -27.80 11.61 -7.33
CA GLY A 297 -28.08 12.55 -8.40
C GLY A 297 -26.93 13.55 -8.62
N LYS A 298 -26.82 14.07 -9.85
CA LYS A 298 -25.71 14.93 -10.26
C LYS A 298 -25.60 16.21 -9.43
N GLU A 299 -26.71 16.91 -9.21
CA GLU A 299 -26.70 18.20 -8.50
C GLU A 299 -26.25 18.05 -7.04
N TYR A 300 -26.80 17.08 -6.31
CA TYR A 300 -26.43 16.85 -4.92
C TYR A 300 -24.96 16.42 -4.80
N ALA A 301 -24.52 15.50 -5.66
CA ALA A 301 -23.13 15.07 -5.69
C ALA A 301 -22.18 16.23 -6.03
N ASP A 302 -22.47 17.05 -7.05
CA ASP A 302 -21.60 18.17 -7.42
C ASP A 302 -21.65 19.35 -6.42
N TYR A 303 -22.67 19.40 -5.54
CA TYR A 303 -22.74 20.33 -4.41
C TYR A 303 -21.84 19.90 -3.25
N HIS A 304 -21.84 18.61 -2.87
CA HIS A 304 -21.09 18.12 -1.71
C HIS A 304 -19.71 17.52 -2.04
N ALA A 305 -19.59 16.70 -3.10
CA ALA A 305 -18.35 16.05 -3.52
C ALA A 305 -17.46 17.01 -4.31
N ARG A 306 -16.81 17.93 -3.59
CA ARG A 306 -15.99 19.00 -4.17
C ARG A 306 -14.53 19.00 -3.72
N SER A 307 -14.13 18.10 -2.81
CA SER A 307 -12.76 18.02 -2.28
C SER A 307 -11.72 17.92 -3.39
N ARG A 308 -11.94 17.00 -4.35
CA ARG A 308 -10.99 16.78 -5.45
C ARG A 308 -10.92 17.97 -6.42
N LEU A 309 -11.93 18.83 -6.47
CA LEU A 309 -11.97 19.94 -7.43
C LEU A 309 -11.01 21.08 -7.05
N GLY A 310 -10.58 21.12 -5.78
CA GLY A 310 -9.53 22.02 -5.30
C GLY A 310 -8.11 21.54 -5.63
N ILE A 311 -7.97 20.31 -6.14
CA ILE A 311 -6.67 19.70 -6.39
C ILE A 311 -6.10 20.16 -7.74
N SER A 312 -4.85 20.63 -7.71
CA SER A 312 -4.01 20.78 -8.89
C SER A 312 -3.12 19.54 -9.03
N HIS A 313 -3.16 18.87 -10.18
CA HIS A 313 -2.25 17.75 -10.40
C HIS A 313 -0.98 18.27 -11.06
N VAL A 314 0.17 17.97 -10.45
CA VAL A 314 1.50 18.31 -10.99
C VAL A 314 2.19 17.02 -11.37
N TYR A 315 2.44 16.85 -12.66
CA TYR A 315 3.01 15.66 -13.26
C TYR A 315 4.49 15.88 -13.55
N ARG A 316 5.32 14.87 -13.27
CA ARG A 316 6.71 14.82 -13.72
C ARG A 316 6.71 14.61 -15.23
N THR A 317 7.49 15.41 -15.96
CA THR A 317 7.56 15.32 -17.44
C THR A 317 8.86 14.68 -17.89
N THR A 318 8.76 13.43 -18.35
CA THR A 318 9.82 12.71 -19.09
C THR A 318 9.21 11.97 -20.28
N PRO A 319 10.00 11.68 -21.34
CA PRO A 319 9.52 10.87 -22.47
C PRO A 319 9.01 9.49 -22.04
N GLU A 320 9.64 8.86 -21.05
CA GLU A 320 9.26 7.54 -20.55
C GLU A 320 7.90 7.57 -19.84
N ILE A 321 7.66 8.59 -19.01
CA ILE A 321 6.36 8.78 -18.33
C ILE A 321 5.27 9.11 -19.36
N MET A 322 5.58 9.86 -20.41
CA MET A 322 4.63 10.11 -21.51
C MET A 322 4.17 8.82 -22.18
N ALA A 323 5.12 7.92 -22.49
CA ALA A 323 4.81 6.64 -23.09
C ALA A 323 3.98 5.75 -22.15
N TYR A 324 4.28 5.78 -20.86
CA TYR A 324 3.50 5.09 -19.83
C TYR A 324 2.05 5.56 -19.78
N PHE A 325 1.81 6.88 -19.71
CA PHE A 325 0.45 7.43 -19.70
C PHE A 325 -0.34 7.15 -20.98
N ALA A 326 0.31 7.17 -22.14
CA ALA A 326 -0.32 6.81 -23.40
C ALA A 326 -0.74 5.32 -23.45
N ALA A 327 0.06 4.43 -22.84
CA ALA A 327 -0.28 3.01 -22.76
C ALA A 327 -1.46 2.75 -21.81
N ASP A 328 -1.53 3.47 -20.69
CA ASP A 328 -2.64 3.39 -19.73
C ASP A 328 -3.97 3.85 -20.38
N GLU A 329 -3.98 5.01 -21.06
CA GLU A 329 -5.16 5.50 -21.79
C GLU A 329 -5.59 4.53 -22.91
N ALA A 330 -4.63 3.88 -23.59
CA ALA A 330 -4.95 2.90 -24.63
C ALA A 330 -5.58 1.60 -24.08
N ALA A 331 -5.37 1.28 -22.80
CA ALA A 331 -5.97 0.11 -22.15
C ALA A 331 -7.45 0.34 -21.77
N GLU A 332 -7.88 1.59 -21.64
CA GLU A 332 -9.26 1.97 -21.29
C GLU A 332 -10.23 1.77 -22.46
N THR A 333 -10.65 0.52 -22.65
CA THR A 333 -11.52 0.11 -23.77
C THR A 333 -12.79 -0.57 -23.28
N GLY A 334 -13.90 -0.39 -24.01
CA GLY A 334 -15.17 -1.06 -23.73
C GLY A 334 -15.71 -0.75 -22.32
N ASP A 335 -15.83 -1.78 -21.49
CA ASP A 335 -16.30 -1.66 -20.11
C ASP A 335 -15.27 -1.08 -19.14
N LEU A 336 -14.02 -0.95 -19.56
CA LEU A 336 -12.96 -0.28 -18.78
C LEU A 336 -12.94 1.23 -18.96
N ILE A 337 -13.69 1.78 -19.91
CA ILE A 337 -13.80 3.24 -20.08
C ILE A 337 -14.45 3.83 -18.82
N PRO A 338 -13.74 4.69 -18.07
CA PRO A 338 -14.26 5.28 -16.85
C PRO A 338 -15.36 6.31 -17.15
N PRO A 339 -16.34 6.50 -16.24
CA PRO A 339 -17.34 7.56 -16.39
C PRO A 339 -16.70 8.95 -16.20
N ALA A 340 -17.30 9.99 -16.77
CA ALA A 340 -16.79 11.35 -16.57
C ALA A 340 -16.90 11.77 -15.10
N ASP A 341 -15.80 12.24 -14.50
CA ASP A 341 -15.76 12.71 -13.11
C ASP A 341 -15.86 14.25 -12.99
N GLY A 342 -15.70 14.97 -14.10
CA GLY A 342 -15.77 16.42 -14.15
C GLY A 342 -14.47 17.15 -13.77
N THR A 343 -13.34 16.46 -13.70
CA THR A 343 -12.01 17.10 -13.66
C THR A 343 -11.52 17.41 -15.09
N PRO A 344 -10.58 18.36 -15.30
CA PRO A 344 -10.06 18.68 -16.60
C PRO A 344 -9.22 17.52 -17.10
N PHE A 345 -9.73 16.81 -18.10
CA PHE A 345 -9.04 15.71 -18.75
C PHE A 345 -8.25 16.24 -19.96
N ASP A 346 -6.93 15.99 -19.98
CA ASP A 346 -6.09 16.27 -21.15
C ASP A 346 -6.12 15.08 -22.11
N LYS A 347 -7.23 14.94 -22.83
CA LYS A 347 -7.45 13.81 -23.77
C LYS A 347 -6.27 13.65 -24.73
N GLY A 348 -5.72 12.43 -24.82
CA GLY A 348 -4.55 12.14 -25.66
C GLY A 348 -3.24 12.78 -25.17
N TYR A 349 -3.21 13.30 -23.95
CA TYR A 349 -2.05 13.95 -23.31
C TYR A 349 -1.42 15.07 -24.16
N VAL A 350 -2.24 15.86 -24.86
CA VAL A 350 -1.75 16.88 -25.81
C VAL A 350 -0.97 17.98 -25.09
N LYS A 351 -1.52 18.54 -24.00
CA LYS A 351 -0.85 19.60 -23.24
C LYS A 351 0.34 19.07 -22.47
N TYR A 352 0.25 17.85 -21.94
CA TYR A 352 1.37 17.18 -21.31
C TYR A 352 2.53 16.96 -22.30
N ARG A 353 2.24 16.50 -23.54
CA ARG A 353 3.23 16.35 -24.60
C ARG A 353 3.93 17.66 -24.95
N GLN A 354 3.17 18.75 -25.07
CA GLN A 354 3.75 20.09 -25.29
C GLN A 354 4.69 20.50 -24.15
N ALA A 355 4.41 20.12 -22.91
CA ALA A 355 5.30 20.39 -21.79
C ALA A 355 6.61 19.59 -21.88
N VAL A 356 6.54 18.31 -22.29
CA VAL A 356 7.71 17.47 -22.55
C VAL A 356 8.56 18.04 -23.69
N GLU A 357 7.96 18.37 -24.83
CA GLU A 357 8.64 18.95 -26.01
C GLU A 357 9.28 20.31 -25.70
N ALA A 358 8.68 21.10 -24.80
CA ALA A 358 9.22 22.37 -24.33
C ALA A 358 10.32 22.24 -23.27
N GLY A 359 10.72 21.01 -22.89
CA GLY A 359 11.77 20.78 -21.89
C GLY A 359 11.38 21.19 -20.47
N LYS A 360 10.07 21.30 -20.16
CA LYS A 360 9.62 21.56 -18.78
C LYS A 360 9.92 20.34 -17.92
N THR A 361 10.20 20.55 -16.63
CA THR A 361 10.41 19.48 -15.65
C THR A 361 9.11 18.97 -15.01
N VAL A 362 8.04 19.78 -15.10
CA VAL A 362 6.69 19.47 -14.65
C VAL A 362 5.61 19.98 -15.62
N PHE A 363 4.46 19.32 -15.61
CA PHE A 363 3.21 19.79 -16.21
C PHE A 363 2.15 19.95 -15.12
N VAL A 364 1.41 21.05 -15.12
CA VAL A 364 0.43 21.37 -14.06
C VAL A 364 -0.96 21.46 -14.67
N THR A 365 -1.91 20.69 -14.14
CA THR A 365 -3.34 20.89 -14.39
C THR A 365 -3.92 21.76 -13.27
N PRO A 366 -4.61 22.85 -13.62
CA PRO A 366 -5.18 23.73 -12.60
C PRO A 366 -6.35 23.05 -11.87
N PRO A 367 -6.67 23.49 -10.63
CA PRO A 367 -7.90 23.09 -9.96
C PRO A 367 -9.13 23.40 -10.81
N ASN A 368 -10.18 22.57 -10.70
CA ASN A 368 -11.38 22.68 -11.52
C ASN A 368 -12.66 23.06 -10.77
N ALA A 369 -12.51 23.61 -9.56
CA ALA A 369 -13.64 24.08 -8.76
C ALA A 369 -14.54 25.08 -9.51
N ARG A 370 -13.99 25.86 -10.47
CA ARG A 370 -14.74 26.79 -11.32
C ARG A 370 -15.35 26.15 -12.57
N GLY A 371 -14.80 25.04 -13.06
CA GLY A 371 -15.30 24.35 -14.25
C GLY A 371 -16.50 23.45 -13.97
N ILE A 372 -16.74 23.09 -12.69
CA ILE A 372 -17.95 22.40 -12.24
C ILE A 372 -18.80 23.37 -11.41
N PRO A 373 -19.87 23.94 -12.02
CA PRO A 373 -20.77 24.86 -11.34
C PRO A 373 -21.32 24.21 -10.08
N GLN A 374 -21.17 24.91 -8.96
CA GLN A 374 -21.86 24.53 -7.73
C GLN A 374 -23.31 25.05 -7.82
N PRO A 375 -24.33 24.21 -7.53
CA PRO A 375 -25.70 24.68 -7.40
C PRO A 375 -25.81 25.84 -6.41
N ALA A 376 -26.59 26.87 -6.76
CA ALA A 376 -26.71 28.09 -5.94
C ALA A 376 -27.36 27.86 -4.57
N LYS A 377 -28.16 26.79 -4.45
CA LYS A 377 -28.78 26.32 -3.21
C LYS A 377 -28.44 24.85 -3.03
N GLU A 378 -28.34 24.42 -1.78
CA GLU A 378 -28.19 23.00 -1.45
C GLU A 378 -29.39 22.21 -2.02
N PRO A 379 -29.15 21.22 -2.90
CA PRO A 379 -30.21 20.39 -3.44
C PRO A 379 -30.82 19.48 -2.37
N VAL A 380 -32.08 19.09 -2.55
CA VAL A 380 -32.72 18.11 -1.66
C VAL A 380 -32.01 16.77 -1.77
N ASN A 381 -31.60 16.17 -0.65
CA ASN A 381 -31.01 14.84 -0.63
C ASN A 381 -32.04 13.79 -1.10
N PRO A 382 -31.80 13.09 -2.23
CA PRO A 382 -32.71 12.08 -2.72
C PRO A 382 -32.56 10.74 -1.98
N VAL A 383 -31.46 10.52 -1.25
CA VAL A 383 -31.25 9.31 -0.44
C VAL A 383 -31.94 9.49 0.90
N LYS A 384 -32.94 8.64 1.17
CA LYS A 384 -33.67 8.59 2.45
C LYS A 384 -33.06 7.59 3.42
N ALA A 385 -32.27 6.65 2.89
CA ALA A 385 -31.52 5.69 3.68
C ALA A 385 -30.50 6.35 4.63
N ARG A 386 -30.29 5.73 5.78
CA ARG A 386 -29.07 5.96 6.57
C ARG A 386 -27.88 5.37 5.82
N VAL A 387 -26.82 6.14 5.60
CA VAL A 387 -25.66 5.68 4.84
C VAL A 387 -24.47 5.46 5.78
N LEU A 388 -23.99 4.22 5.84
CA LEU A 388 -22.81 3.83 6.59
C LEU A 388 -21.66 3.54 5.62
N LEU A 389 -20.54 4.22 5.78
CA LEU A 389 -19.32 3.97 5.01
C LEU A 389 -18.39 3.06 5.83
N LEU A 390 -18.30 1.79 5.43
CA LEU A 390 -17.52 0.78 6.14
C LEU A 390 -16.09 0.70 5.57
N THR A 391 -15.10 1.05 6.40
CA THR A 391 -13.68 1.07 6.03
C THR A 391 -12.85 0.03 6.78
N ASP A 392 -11.75 -0.40 6.15
CA ASP A 392 -10.67 -1.14 6.81
C ASP A 392 -9.28 -0.53 6.53
N TYR A 393 -8.25 -1.14 7.13
CA TYR A 393 -6.83 -0.80 6.97
C TYR A 393 -6.29 -0.89 5.53
N ASN A 394 -7.10 -1.35 4.56
CA ASN A 394 -6.72 -1.48 3.16
C ASN A 394 -7.42 -0.47 2.24
N CYS A 395 -8.38 0.32 2.76
CA CYS A 395 -8.91 1.47 2.02
C CYS A 395 -7.79 2.51 1.80
N ALA A 396 -7.26 2.60 0.58
CA ALA A 396 -6.10 3.43 0.25
C ALA A 396 -6.33 4.28 -1.01
N SER A 397 -5.50 5.32 -1.20
CA SER A 397 -5.49 6.15 -2.41
C SER A 397 -6.89 6.71 -2.74
N ALA A 398 -7.42 6.48 -3.93
CA ALA A 398 -8.77 6.93 -4.30
C ALA A 398 -9.90 6.44 -3.36
N CYS A 399 -9.74 5.32 -2.65
CA CYS A 399 -10.70 4.93 -1.62
C CYS A 399 -10.74 5.94 -0.47
N MET A 400 -9.59 6.49 -0.08
CA MET A 400 -9.54 7.55 0.92
C MET A 400 -10.13 8.85 0.38
N VAL A 401 -9.94 9.15 -0.91
CA VAL A 401 -10.59 10.33 -1.52
C VAL A 401 -12.10 10.17 -1.62
N PHE A 402 -12.61 8.95 -1.82
CA PHE A 402 -14.02 8.67 -1.69
C PHE A 402 -14.55 8.97 -0.27
N VAL A 403 -13.75 8.67 0.77
CA VAL A 403 -14.06 9.07 2.16
C VAL A 403 -13.98 10.59 2.33
N ASP A 404 -12.97 11.27 1.76
CA ASP A 404 -12.83 12.74 1.76
C ASP A 404 -14.08 13.43 1.18
N GLU A 405 -14.65 12.88 0.10
CA GLU A 405 -15.87 13.39 -0.52
C GLU A 405 -17.11 13.05 0.32
N LEU A 406 -17.30 11.79 0.72
CA LEU A 406 -18.49 11.34 1.45
C LEU A 406 -18.64 11.99 2.83
N LYS A 407 -17.56 12.35 3.51
CA LYS A 407 -17.63 13.09 4.79
C LYS A 407 -18.28 14.46 4.67
N ARG A 408 -18.44 14.99 3.45
CA ARG A 408 -19.13 16.25 3.17
C ARG A 408 -20.63 16.07 2.94
N PHE A 409 -21.12 14.84 2.84
CA PHE A 409 -22.53 14.53 2.61
C PHE A 409 -23.25 14.45 3.95
N PRO A 410 -24.26 15.30 4.19
CA PRO A 410 -25.10 15.21 5.38
C PRO A 410 -25.67 13.79 5.57
N GLY A 411 -25.50 13.24 6.78
CA GLY A 411 -26.07 11.95 7.16
C GLY A 411 -25.23 10.71 6.80
N VAL A 412 -24.02 10.87 6.24
CA VAL A 412 -23.08 9.75 6.03
C VAL A 412 -22.20 9.56 7.27
N GLU A 413 -22.13 8.32 7.78
CA GLU A 413 -21.32 7.96 8.95
C GLU A 413 -20.24 6.94 8.57
N GLN A 414 -18.96 7.26 8.81
CA GLN A 414 -17.87 6.30 8.66
C GLN A 414 -17.84 5.33 9.86
N VAL A 415 -17.79 4.03 9.59
CA VAL A 415 -17.76 2.94 10.58
C VAL A 415 -16.67 1.91 10.22
N GLY A 416 -16.25 1.08 11.17
CA GLY A 416 -15.26 0.01 10.94
C GLY A 416 -13.95 0.30 11.65
N VAL A 417 -12.81 0.23 10.94
CA VAL A 417 -11.51 0.67 11.48
C VAL A 417 -10.93 1.81 10.64
N GLU A 418 -9.81 2.38 11.07
CA GLU A 418 -9.16 3.41 10.25
C GLU A 418 -8.79 2.89 8.87
N THR A 419 -8.76 3.80 7.90
CA THR A 419 -8.28 3.50 6.56
C THR A 419 -6.78 3.15 6.56
N SER A 420 -6.25 2.77 5.40
CA SER A 420 -4.82 2.94 5.14
C SER A 420 -4.44 4.43 5.24
N VAL A 421 -3.18 4.71 4.96
CA VAL A 421 -2.68 6.05 4.66
C VAL A 421 -2.37 6.19 3.17
N ASP A 422 -2.14 7.42 2.72
CA ASP A 422 -1.53 7.78 1.45
C ASP A 422 -0.79 9.13 1.59
N SER A 423 -0.01 9.49 0.59
CA SER A 423 0.62 10.81 0.45
C SER A 423 -0.08 11.60 -0.67
N ARG A 424 0.21 12.90 -0.77
CA ARG A 424 -0.22 13.74 -1.90
C ARG A 424 0.39 13.28 -3.21
N THR A 425 1.51 12.58 -3.16
CA THR A 425 2.10 11.99 -4.35
C THR A 425 1.21 10.84 -4.86
N GLY A 426 1.40 10.40 -6.09
CA GLY A 426 0.56 9.36 -6.67
C GLY A 426 1.06 8.91 -8.02
N THR A 427 0.41 7.87 -8.53
CA THR A 427 0.72 7.19 -9.79
C THR A 427 2.15 6.65 -9.82
N GLY A 428 2.29 5.32 -9.67
CA GLY A 428 3.59 4.66 -9.69
C GLY A 428 4.10 4.49 -11.12
N PHE A 429 5.35 4.85 -11.37
CA PHE A 429 6.07 4.52 -12.60
C PHE A 429 7.28 3.64 -12.27
N GLY A 430 7.28 2.42 -12.83
CA GLY A 430 8.18 1.35 -12.44
C GLY A 430 9.33 1.08 -13.42
N ALA A 431 10.48 0.67 -12.90
CA ALA A 431 11.55 0.04 -13.68
C ALA A 431 12.10 -1.21 -12.97
N PRO A 432 12.49 -2.26 -13.74
CA PRO A 432 13.14 -3.43 -13.17
C PRO A 432 14.50 -3.06 -12.58
N LEU A 433 14.85 -3.69 -11.46
CA LEU A 433 16.18 -3.56 -10.87
C LEU A 433 17.23 -4.25 -11.76
N PRO A 434 18.49 -3.77 -11.76
CA PRO A 434 19.60 -4.41 -12.48
C PRO A 434 19.78 -5.90 -12.15
N SER A 435 19.50 -6.30 -10.90
CA SER A 435 19.54 -7.71 -10.49
C SER A 435 18.38 -8.57 -11.00
N ASN A 436 17.35 -7.98 -11.59
CA ASN A 436 16.04 -8.59 -11.89
C ASN A 436 15.28 -9.13 -10.67
N ASN A 437 15.70 -8.79 -9.44
CA ASN A 437 15.04 -9.26 -8.21
C ASN A 437 13.87 -8.39 -7.74
N GLY A 438 13.47 -7.41 -8.54
CA GLY A 438 12.37 -6.54 -8.20
C GLY A 438 12.14 -5.43 -9.21
N VAL A 439 11.18 -4.57 -8.85
CA VAL A 439 10.80 -3.36 -9.57
C VAL A 439 10.73 -2.23 -8.55
N ILE A 440 11.35 -1.09 -8.86
CA ILE A 440 11.20 0.15 -8.12
C ILE A 440 10.14 1.01 -8.82
N GLU A 441 9.05 1.31 -8.12
CA GLU A 441 8.00 2.24 -8.53
C GLU A 441 8.22 3.58 -7.82
N VAL A 442 8.23 4.69 -8.58
CA VAL A 442 8.32 6.05 -8.04
C VAL A 442 7.03 6.82 -8.33
N PRO A 443 6.60 7.73 -7.44
CA PRO A 443 5.45 8.57 -7.73
C PRO A 443 5.81 9.61 -8.80
N VAL A 444 4.93 9.79 -9.79
CA VAL A 444 5.13 10.76 -10.88
C VAL A 444 4.13 11.91 -10.88
N VAL A 445 3.20 11.92 -9.92
CA VAL A 445 2.19 12.99 -9.76
C VAL A 445 2.17 13.49 -8.32
N THR A 446 1.91 14.78 -8.12
CA THR A 446 1.44 15.32 -6.82
C THR A 446 0.06 15.95 -6.96
N ARG A 447 -0.71 15.91 -5.87
CA ARG A 447 -2.05 16.47 -5.73
C ARG A 447 -2.00 17.70 -4.83
N ASP A 448 -1.57 18.81 -5.39
CA ASP A 448 -1.46 20.07 -4.66
C ASP A 448 -2.83 20.65 -4.34
N GLY A 449 -2.98 21.26 -3.15
CA GLY A 449 -4.27 21.75 -2.67
C GLY A 449 -5.18 20.67 -2.07
N ARG A 450 -4.74 19.40 -2.02
CA ARG A 450 -5.44 18.34 -1.27
C ARG A 450 -5.56 18.73 0.20
N GLU A 451 -6.79 18.72 0.73
CA GLU A 451 -7.08 19.16 2.10
C GLU A 451 -6.55 18.20 3.16
N ARG A 452 -6.68 16.88 2.94
CA ARG A 452 -6.13 15.88 3.84
C ARG A 452 -4.61 15.87 3.76
N GLY A 453 -3.95 15.84 4.91
CA GLY A 453 -2.48 15.81 4.99
C GLY A 453 -1.88 14.48 4.54
N ASP A 454 -0.55 14.48 4.37
CA ASP A 454 0.21 13.28 3.98
C ASP A 454 0.29 12.30 5.15
N ASN A 455 0.14 11.02 4.85
CA ASN A 455 0.18 9.93 5.81
C ASN A 455 -0.87 10.02 6.93
N ILE A 456 -2.00 10.69 6.67
CA ILE A 456 -3.11 10.83 7.63
C ILE A 456 -4.26 9.89 7.23
N PRO A 457 -4.60 8.88 8.07
CA PRO A 457 -5.73 8.00 7.82
C PRO A 457 -7.05 8.67 8.21
N HIS A 458 -8.16 8.20 7.64
CA HIS A 458 -9.48 8.52 8.16
C HIS A 458 -9.85 7.59 9.30
N ARG A 459 -10.20 8.19 10.45
CA ARG A 459 -10.74 7.47 11.60
C ARG A 459 -12.27 7.40 11.52
N PRO A 460 -12.88 6.22 11.72
CA PRO A 460 -14.33 6.08 11.76
C PRO A 460 -14.91 6.70 13.02
N THR A 461 -16.17 7.14 12.94
CA THR A 461 -16.92 7.64 14.10
C THR A 461 -17.23 6.52 15.09
N ARG A 462 -17.49 5.30 14.58
CA ARG A 462 -17.67 4.08 15.37
C ARG A 462 -16.62 3.05 15.00
N VAL A 463 -15.81 2.67 15.98
CA VAL A 463 -14.71 1.72 15.81
C VAL A 463 -15.21 0.31 16.10
N PHE A 464 -14.96 -0.62 15.17
CA PHE A 464 -15.14 -2.05 15.39
C PHE A 464 -13.87 -2.64 16.00
N SER A 465 -13.97 -3.21 17.20
CA SER A 465 -12.83 -3.78 17.93
C SER A 465 -12.58 -5.27 17.61
N GLY A 466 -13.50 -5.91 16.88
CA GLY A 466 -13.43 -7.32 16.49
C GLY A 466 -12.55 -7.57 15.25
N ASN A 467 -12.76 -8.72 14.62
CA ASN A 467 -12.07 -9.05 13.37
C ASN A 467 -12.78 -8.36 12.18
N ILE A 468 -12.24 -7.23 11.70
CA ILE A 468 -12.83 -6.48 10.58
C ILE A 468 -12.98 -7.31 9.28
N PHE A 469 -12.24 -8.42 9.17
CA PHE A 469 -12.30 -9.35 8.03
C PHE A 469 -13.40 -10.41 8.17
N ASP A 470 -14.02 -10.53 9.34
CA ASP A 470 -15.20 -11.37 9.56
C ASP A 470 -16.48 -10.60 9.19
N THR A 471 -16.94 -10.80 7.96
CA THR A 471 -18.15 -10.12 7.46
C THR A 471 -19.40 -10.46 8.28
N ALA A 472 -19.51 -11.65 8.85
CA ALA A 472 -20.67 -12.01 9.67
C ALA A 472 -20.65 -11.21 10.98
N ALA A 473 -19.49 -11.16 11.65
CA ALA A 473 -19.32 -10.36 12.86
C ALA A 473 -19.54 -8.86 12.63
N VAL A 474 -19.03 -8.32 11.51
CA VAL A 474 -19.24 -6.91 11.16
C VAL A 474 -20.72 -6.61 10.88
N LYS A 475 -21.43 -7.50 10.17
CA LYS A 475 -22.87 -7.35 9.92
C LYS A 475 -23.66 -7.36 11.22
N ALA A 476 -23.39 -8.30 12.12
CA ALA A 476 -24.02 -8.38 13.43
C ALA A 476 -23.78 -7.09 14.24
N TRP A 477 -22.53 -6.63 14.29
CA TRP A 477 -22.15 -5.37 14.95
C TRP A 477 -22.92 -4.17 14.42
N ILE A 478 -23.02 -4.01 13.10
CA ILE A 478 -23.79 -2.91 12.49
C ILE A 478 -25.27 -3.02 12.89
N SER A 479 -25.87 -4.20 12.78
CA SER A 479 -27.28 -4.42 13.11
C SER A 479 -27.59 -4.12 14.58
N GLU A 480 -26.79 -4.66 15.50
CA GLU A 480 -27.08 -4.65 16.93
C GLU A 480 -26.64 -3.34 17.61
N GLU A 481 -25.42 -2.86 17.32
CA GLU A 481 -24.83 -1.73 18.05
C GLU A 481 -25.01 -0.38 17.34
N ILE A 482 -25.15 -0.36 16.01
CA ILE A 482 -25.27 0.88 15.24
C ILE A 482 -26.72 1.19 14.89
N LEU A 483 -27.48 0.17 14.47
CA LEU A 483 -28.89 0.31 14.07
C LEU A 483 -29.87 0.00 15.22
N GLY A 484 -29.41 -0.67 16.29
CA GLY A 484 -30.24 -0.99 17.46
C GLY A 484 -31.24 -2.14 17.23
N GLY A 485 -31.07 -2.93 16.17
CA GLY A 485 -31.87 -4.11 15.91
C GLY A 485 -31.30 -5.32 16.65
N LYS A 486 -32.00 -5.81 17.67
CA LYS A 486 -31.71 -7.15 18.22
C LYS A 486 -31.90 -8.16 17.09
N ALA A 487 -30.88 -8.96 16.78
CA ALA A 487 -31.03 -10.11 15.91
C ALA A 487 -32.13 -11.02 16.49
N GLU A 488 -33.21 -11.24 15.75
CA GLU A 488 -34.15 -12.30 16.10
C GLU A 488 -33.37 -13.62 16.02
N ALA A 489 -33.19 -14.26 17.17
CA ALA A 489 -32.61 -15.59 17.25
C ALA A 489 -33.44 -16.51 16.34
N GLY A 490 -32.80 -17.03 15.28
CA GLY A 490 -33.41 -18.03 14.42
C GLY A 490 -33.89 -19.22 15.25
N PRO A 491 -34.99 -19.90 14.84
CA PRO A 491 -35.63 -20.91 15.66
C PRO A 491 -34.65 -22.03 15.98
N ASP A 492 -34.47 -22.23 17.28
CA ASP A 492 -33.75 -23.32 17.90
C ASP A 492 -34.24 -24.65 17.30
N ARG A 493 -33.37 -25.33 16.56
CA ARG A 493 -33.62 -26.71 16.10
C ARG A 493 -33.32 -27.65 17.26
N THR A 494 -34.14 -27.59 18.30
CA THR A 494 -34.29 -28.66 19.29
C THR A 494 -35.43 -29.57 18.85
N GLY A 495 -35.16 -30.40 17.85
CA GLY A 495 -36.00 -31.55 17.52
C GLY A 495 -35.72 -32.70 18.51
N PRO A 496 -36.73 -33.36 19.08
CA PRO A 496 -36.54 -34.39 20.09
C PRO A 496 -36.03 -35.69 19.48
N HIS A 497 -35.08 -36.32 20.19
CA HIS A 497 -34.64 -37.69 19.97
C HIS A 497 -35.83 -38.67 19.99
N PRO A 498 -35.97 -39.59 19.02
CA PRO A 498 -36.92 -40.68 19.13
C PRO A 498 -36.38 -41.78 20.05
N SER A 499 -37.17 -42.07 21.07
CA SER A 499 -37.10 -43.19 22.00
C SER A 499 -36.93 -44.54 21.29
N SER A 500 -35.91 -45.29 21.67
CA SER A 500 -35.73 -46.72 21.37
C SER A 500 -36.44 -47.61 22.40
N ALA A 501 -37.42 -48.39 21.97
CA ALA A 501 -37.90 -49.68 22.52
C ALA A 501 -39.18 -50.07 21.75
N ALA A 502 -39.48 -51.30 21.34
CA ALA A 502 -38.85 -52.61 21.43
C ALA A 502 -39.58 -53.59 20.47
N GLY A 503 -38.90 -54.68 20.07
CA GLY A 503 -39.49 -56.01 19.97
C GLY A 503 -40.21 -56.43 18.67
N LYS A 504 -39.51 -57.17 17.81
CA LYS A 504 -39.70 -58.61 17.58
C LYS A 504 -38.59 -59.17 16.71
#